data_AF-A0A6I0DSJ5-F1
#
_entry.id   AF-A0A6I0DSJ5-F1
#
_cell.length_a   1.000
_cell.length_b   1.000
_cell.length_c   1.000
_cell.angle_alpha   90.00
_cell.angle_beta   90.00
_cell.angle_gamma   90.00
#
_symmetry.space_group_name_H-M   'P 1'
#
loop_
_entity.id
_entity.type
_entity.pdbx_description
1 polymer ?
#
loop_
_entity_poly.entity_id
_entity_poly.type
_entity_poly.pdbx_seq_one_letter_code
_entity_poly.pdbx_strand_id
1 'polypeptide(L)'
;MPLFNEASRIYNPIEVNFMRSCFGNAAIMLEESDRNYSPTELASTIIMLYEGGLRDQLYICELSARLAHQRYQARHDIQTIPAANNNASAQAAPSVPASYDPFA
;
A
#
# COMPACT_ATOMS: atom_id res chain seq x y z
N MET A 1 -11.81 -4.32 27.99
CA MET A 1 -12.42 -4.35 26.64
C MET A 1 -12.44 -2.93 26.10
N PRO A 2 -11.65 -2.56 25.08
CA PRO A 2 -11.78 -1.25 24.47
C PRO A 2 -12.89 -1.32 23.42
N LEU A 3 -14.02 -0.68 23.71
CA LEU A 3 -15.19 -0.57 22.83
C LEU A 3 -14.97 0.37 21.63
N PHE A 4 -13.77 0.94 21.50
CA PHE A 4 -13.40 1.86 20.43
C PHE A 4 -12.19 1.27 19.70
N ASN A 5 -12.49 0.37 18.76
CA ASN A 5 -11.52 -0.13 17.81
C ASN A 5 -11.06 1.04 16.92
N GLU A 6 -9.76 1.18 16.64
CA GLU A 6 -9.22 2.29 15.83
C GLU A 6 -9.95 2.47 14.49
N ALA A 7 -10.48 1.37 13.92
CA ALA A 7 -11.26 1.37 12.69
C ALA A 7 -12.62 2.09 12.76
N SER A 8 -13.13 2.43 13.96
CA SER A 8 -14.39 3.17 14.13
C SER A 8 -14.16 4.65 14.48
N ARG A 9 -12.99 5.21 14.16
CA ARG A 9 -12.71 6.63 14.40
C ARG A 9 -13.65 7.49 13.53
N ILE A 10 -14.56 8.20 14.19
CA ILE A 10 -15.49 9.12 13.54
C ILE A 10 -14.79 10.48 13.49
N TYR A 11 -14.38 10.91 12.29
CA TYR A 11 -13.80 12.23 12.10
C TYR A 11 -14.89 13.31 12.10
N ASN A 12 -14.61 14.43 12.74
CA ASN A 12 -15.41 15.63 12.63
C ASN A 12 -15.25 16.22 11.21
N PRO A 13 -16.31 16.78 10.61
CA PRO A 13 -16.23 17.51 9.32
C PRO A 13 -15.05 18.48 9.19
N ILE A 14 -14.66 19.16 10.28
CA ILE A 14 -13.52 20.09 10.29
C ILE A 14 -12.20 19.34 10.01
N GLU A 15 -12.02 18.17 10.63
CA GLU A 15 -10.82 17.34 10.47
C GLU A 15 -10.76 16.76 9.05
N VAL A 16 -11.90 16.30 8.54
CA VAL A 16 -12.01 15.83 7.16
C VAL A 16 -11.66 16.93 6.17
N ASN A 17 -12.13 18.15 6.40
CA ASN A 17 -11.81 19.28 5.54
C ASN A 17 -10.31 19.62 5.58
N PHE A 18 -9.72 19.64 6.78
CA PHE A 18 -8.28 19.83 6.96
C PHE A 18 -7.45 18.77 6.22
N MET A 19 -7.78 17.49 6.39
CA MET A 19 -7.09 16.39 5.70
C MET A 19 -7.26 16.47 4.17
N ARG A 20 -8.43 16.89 3.67
CA ARG A 20 -8.66 17.13 2.23
C ARG A 20 -7.81 18.28 1.70
N SER A 21 -7.70 19.39 2.45
CA SER A 21 -6.83 20.51 2.09
C SER A 21 -5.36 20.09 2.08
N CYS A 22 -4.92 19.29 3.06
CA CYS A 22 -3.56 18.73 3.07
C CYS A 22 -3.30 17.85 1.85
N PHE A 23 -4.27 16.99 1.49
CA PHE A 23 -4.17 16.13 0.33
C PHE A 23 -4.03 16.93 -0.97
N GLY A 24 -4.88 17.94 -1.17
CA GLY A 24 -4.80 18.80 -2.34
C GLY A 24 -3.45 19.50 -2.47
N ASN A 25 -2.97 20.12 -1.39
CA ASN A 25 -1.68 20.81 -1.40
C ASN A 25 -0.51 19.85 -1.64
N ALA A 26 -0.48 18.69 -0.97
CA ALA A 26 0.58 17.71 -1.14
C ALA A 26 0.59 17.10 -2.55
N ALA A 27 -0.59 16.87 -3.14
CA ALA A 27 -0.74 16.41 -4.52
C ALA A 27 -0.17 17.44 -5.51
N ILE A 28 -0.51 18.73 -5.35
CA ILE A 28 0.05 19.82 -6.16
C ILE A 28 1.58 19.84 -6.05
N MET A 29 2.14 19.77 -4.84
CA MET A 29 3.60 19.76 -4.64
C MET A 29 4.29 18.58 -5.34
N LEU A 30 3.64 17.41 -5.38
CA LEU A 30 4.17 16.23 -6.06
C LEU A 30 4.09 16.37 -7.57
N GLU A 31 2.99 16.90 -8.09
CA GLU A 31 2.78 17.17 -9.52
C GLU A 31 3.75 18.24 -10.04
N GLU A 32 3.95 19.32 -9.30
CA GLU A 32 4.94 20.36 -9.64
C GLU A 32 6.38 19.82 -9.62
N SER A 33 6.65 18.81 -8.80
CA SER A 33 7.96 18.16 -8.70
C SER A 33 8.15 17.02 -9.71
N ASP A 34 7.17 16.74 -10.58
CA ASP A 34 7.12 15.60 -11.51
C ASP A 34 7.38 14.25 -10.82
N ARG A 35 6.91 14.11 -9.58
CA ARG A 35 7.10 12.91 -8.75
C ARG A 35 5.90 12.01 -8.85
N ASN A 36 6.12 10.79 -9.32
CA ASN A 36 5.10 9.76 -9.29
C ASN A 36 4.73 9.38 -7.84
N TYR A 37 3.44 9.20 -7.60
CA TYR A 37 2.89 8.82 -6.31
C TYR A 37 1.59 8.03 -6.47
N SER A 38 1.22 7.27 -5.43
CA SER A 38 -0.11 6.63 -5.35
C SER A 38 -1.04 7.51 -4.51
N PRO A 39 -2.21 7.94 -5.03
CA PRO A 39 -3.19 8.71 -4.27
C PRO A 39 -3.63 8.01 -2.97
N THR A 40 -3.76 6.68 -2.99
CA THR A 40 -4.14 5.88 -1.83
C THR A 40 -3.07 5.94 -0.73
N GLU A 41 -1.80 5.84 -1.11
CA GLU A 41 -0.69 5.95 -0.15
C GLU A 41 -0.56 7.35 0.42
N LEU A 42 -0.75 8.37 -0.42
CA LEU A 42 -0.74 9.76 0.04
C LEU A 42 -1.85 10.04 1.05
N ALA A 43 -3.06 9.58 0.79
CA ALA A 43 -4.16 9.71 1.75
C ALA A 43 -3.87 8.96 3.06
N SER A 44 -3.33 7.74 2.96
CA SER A 44 -2.96 6.94 4.13
C SER A 44 -1.88 7.60 4.98
N THR A 45 -0.83 8.17 4.36
CA THR A 45 0.22 8.86 5.10
C THR A 45 -0.30 10.14 5.77
N ILE A 46 -1.19 10.90 5.13
CA ILE A 46 -1.81 12.09 5.73
C ILE A 46 -2.64 11.71 6.97
N ILE A 47 -3.47 10.67 6.86
CA ILE A 47 -4.28 10.19 8.00
C ILE A 47 -3.35 9.75 9.14
N MET A 48 -2.34 8.94 8.85
CA MET A 48 -1.37 8.47 9.84
C MET A 48 -0.65 9.62 10.57
N LEU A 49 -0.24 10.66 9.83
CA LEU A 49 0.41 11.84 10.42
C LEU A 49 -0.56 12.67 11.28
N TYR A 50 -1.79 12.84 10.81
CA TYR A 50 -2.84 13.54 11.55
C TYR A 50 -3.16 12.82 12.87
N GLU A 51 -3.29 11.49 12.81
CA GLU A 51 -3.55 10.66 13.99
C GLU A 51 -2.37 10.61 14.96
N GLY A 52 -1.14 10.76 14.46
CA GLY A 52 0.06 10.97 15.27
C GLY A 52 0.08 12.31 16.03
N GLY A 53 -0.93 13.16 15.85
CA GLY A 53 -1.09 14.43 16.56
C GLY A 53 -0.46 15.63 15.85
N LEU A 54 0.04 15.44 14.62
CA LEU A 54 0.57 16.54 13.84
C LEU A 54 -0.59 17.40 13.31
N ARG A 55 -0.52 18.71 13.56
CA ARG A 55 -1.57 19.68 13.18
C ARG A 55 -1.08 20.81 12.28
N ASP A 56 0.22 20.87 12.02
CA ASP A 56 0.78 21.85 11.09
C ASP A 56 0.53 21.39 9.65
N GLN A 57 -0.31 22.14 8.94
CA GLN A 57 -0.69 21.83 7.57
C GLN A 57 0.50 21.74 6.62
N LEU A 58 1.41 22.71 6.67
CA LEU A 58 2.54 22.78 5.72
C LEU A 58 3.45 21.56 5.93
N TYR A 59 3.75 21.28 7.20
CA TYR A 59 4.62 20.17 7.56
C TYR A 59 3.99 18.81 7.22
N ILE A 60 2.67 18.64 7.43
CA ILE A 60 1.95 17.43 6.98
C ILE A 60 2.04 17.28 5.47
N CYS A 61 1.84 18.35 4.70
CA CYS A 61 1.89 18.31 3.24
C CYS A 61 3.26 17.86 2.74
N GLU A 62 4.33 18.51 3.21
CA GLU A 62 5.71 18.18 2.82
C GLU A 62 6.10 16.75 3.21
N LEU A 63 5.79 16.35 4.45
CA LEU A 63 6.17 15.06 4.98
C LEU A 63 5.38 13.93 4.32
N SER A 64 4.07 14.12 4.13
CA SER A 64 3.22 13.13 3.44
C SER A 64 3.61 12.96 1.97
N ALA A 65 3.94 14.05 1.27
CA ALA A 65 4.43 14.01 -0.10
C ALA A 65 5.72 13.19 -0.22
N ARG A 66 6.70 13.48 0.65
CA ARG A 66 7.97 12.73 0.70
C ARG A 66 7.76 11.25 1.00
N LEU A 67 6.95 10.92 2.00
CA LEU A 67 6.66 9.53 2.38
C LEU A 67 5.91 8.77 1.29
N ALA A 68 4.92 9.40 0.65
CA ALA A 68 4.16 8.79 -0.43
C ALA A 68 5.05 8.44 -1.62
N HIS A 69 5.93 9.38 -2.01
CA HIS A 69 6.88 9.15 -3.08
C HIS A 69 7.92 8.07 -2.73
N GLN A 70 8.43 8.06 -1.49
CA GLN A 70 9.35 7.01 -1.03
C GLN A 70 8.70 5.62 -1.04
N ARG A 71 7.45 5.51 -0.58
CA ARG A 71 6.69 4.24 -0.60
C ARG A 71 6.41 3.76 -2.02
N TYR A 72 6.08 4.69 -2.90
CA TYR A 72 5.89 4.41 -4.32
C TYR A 72 7.17 3.83 -4.94
N GLN A 73 8.32 4.49 -4.71
CA GLN A 73 9.62 3.98 -5.16
C GLN A 73 9.93 2.60 -4.59
N ALA A 74 9.76 2.39 -3.28
CA ALA A 74 10.04 1.10 -2.65
C ALA A 74 9.23 -0.06 -3.28
N ARG A 75 7.94 0.16 -3.61
CA ARG A 75 7.13 -0.87 -4.26
C ARG A 75 7.54 -1.15 -5.70
N HIS A 76 7.99 -0.13 -6.42
CA HIS A 76 8.42 -0.30 -7.81
C HIS A 76 9.84 -0.83 -7.93
N ASP A 77 10.71 -0.55 -6.95
CA ASP A 77 12.02 -1.16 -6.83
C ASP A 77 11.92 -2.66 -6.45
N ILE A 78 10.89 -3.05 -5.68
CA ILE A 78 10.58 -4.46 -5.41
C ILE A 78 10.02 -5.18 -6.66
N GLN A 79 9.29 -4.50 -7.55
CA GLN A 79 8.83 -5.10 -8.82
C GLN A 79 9.98 -5.42 -9.78
N THR A 80 11.15 -4.77 -9.63
CA THR A 80 12.37 -5.12 -10.36
C THR A 80 13.04 -6.40 -9.83
N ILE A 81 12.63 -6.92 -8.67
CA ILE A 81 13.03 -8.24 -8.20
C ILE A 81 12.00 -9.24 -8.77
N PRO A 82 12.40 -10.15 -9.68
CA PRO A 82 11.47 -11.13 -10.20
C PRO A 82 10.88 -11.92 -9.02
N ALA A 83 9.54 -11.99 -8.97
CA ALA A 83 8.85 -12.80 -8.00
C ALA A 83 9.47 -14.19 -7.98
N ALA A 84 9.94 -14.64 -6.81
CA ALA A 84 10.43 -15.99 -6.59
C ALA A 84 9.26 -17.00 -6.64
N ASN A 85 8.61 -17.11 -7.79
CA ASN A 85 7.75 -18.22 -8.12
C ASN A 85 8.67 -19.43 -8.38
N ASN A 86 9.06 -20.11 -7.30
CA ASN A 86 9.62 -21.45 -7.38
C ASN A 86 8.49 -22.49 -7.37
N ASN A 87 7.63 -22.49 -8.40
CA ASN A 87 6.98 -23.74 -8.80
C ASN A 87 7.93 -24.53 -9.72
N ALA A 88 9.10 -24.83 -9.18
CA ALA A 88 10.02 -25.78 -9.79
C ALA A 88 9.36 -27.17 -9.76
N SER A 89 8.82 -27.58 -10.90
CA SER A 89 8.83 -28.96 -11.42
C SER A 89 9.05 -30.07 -10.37
N ALA A 90 7.98 -30.46 -9.68
CA ALA A 90 7.96 -31.67 -8.87
C ALA A 90 6.74 -32.53 -9.24
N GLN A 91 6.77 -33.12 -10.43
CA GLN A 91 6.30 -34.49 -10.70
C GLN A 91 6.49 -34.84 -12.19
N ALA A 92 7.73 -35.16 -12.55
CA ALA A 92 7.94 -36.22 -13.54
C ALA A 92 7.61 -37.54 -12.83
N ALA A 93 6.32 -37.91 -12.81
CA ALA A 93 5.92 -39.25 -12.44
C ALA A 93 6.32 -40.18 -13.60
N PRO A 94 7.16 -41.22 -13.39
CA PRO A 94 7.34 -42.24 -14.40
C PRO A 94 6.01 -42.96 -14.61
N SER A 95 5.54 -42.95 -15.85
CA SER A 95 4.39 -43.73 -16.33
C SER A 95 4.68 -45.22 -16.16
N VAL A 96 4.19 -45.81 -15.08
CA VAL A 96 4.09 -47.26 -14.95
C VAL A 96 2.85 -47.70 -15.73
N PRO A 97 2.97 -48.53 -16.78
CA PRO A 97 1.79 -49.12 -17.41
C PRO A 97 1.26 -50.19 -16.46
N ALA A 98 0.17 -49.88 -15.75
CA ALA A 98 -0.57 -50.89 -15.02
C ALA A 98 -1.21 -51.84 -16.04
N SER A 99 -0.61 -53.01 -16.23
CA SER A 99 -1.29 -54.16 -16.82
C SER A 99 -2.45 -54.54 -15.89
N TYR A 100 -3.67 -54.19 -16.28
CA TYR A 100 -4.89 -54.63 -15.62
C TYR A 100 -5.29 -55.98 -16.22
N ASP A 101 -5.24 -57.05 -15.41
CA ASP A 101 -5.75 -58.37 -15.75
C ASP A 101 -7.03 -58.64 -14.94
N PRO A 102 -8.22 -58.64 -15.58
CA PRO A 102 -9.46 -58.74 -14.83
C PRO A 102 -9.93 -60.17 -14.53
N PHE A 103 -9.30 -61.27 -14.97
CA PHE A 103 -9.69 -62.65 -14.60
C PHE A 103 -8.61 -63.71 -14.98
N ALA A 104 -7.48 -63.75 -14.26
CA ALA A 104 -6.53 -64.88 -14.30
C ALA A 104 -6.14 -65.34 -12.89
#